data_AF-A0A1A8NUR7-F1
#
_entry.id   AF-A0A1A8NUR7-F1
#
_cell.length_a   1.000
_cell.length_b   1.000
_cell.length_c   1.000
_cell.angle_alpha   90.00
_cell.angle_beta   90.00
_cell.angle_gamma   90.00
#
_symmetry.space_group_name_H-M   'P 1'
#
loop_
_entity.id
_entity.type
_entity.pdbx_description
1 polymer ?
#
loop_
_entity_poly.entity_id
_entity_poly.type
_entity_poly.pdbx_seq_one_letter_code
_entity_poly.pdbx_strand_id
1 'polypeptide(L)'
;LHPNSFYCENSSMLYLSLRGNSLKTFPEGLFTPLKNLKRLDISDNLLSYAIRNGTFFRELTSLTWISLIYNYEPLKTFPELVLSPYIGNISGLEAILLSGNFFHTIPDKTFEVLSQLEHLQLQERGMSFIITCN
;
A
#
# COMPACT_ATOMS: atom_id res chain seq x y z
N LEU A 1 -8.24 -10.17 10.94
CA LEU A 1 -9.00 -10.74 9.80
C LEU A 1 -8.70 -12.23 9.74
N HIS A 2 -9.69 -13.06 9.42
CA HIS A 2 -9.47 -14.48 9.21
C HIS A 2 -8.91 -14.71 7.78
N PRO A 3 -7.98 -15.66 7.54
CA PRO A 3 -7.37 -15.85 6.22
C PRO A 3 -8.40 -16.08 5.10
N ASN A 4 -9.50 -16.77 5.41
CA ASN A 4 -10.57 -17.07 4.44
C ASN A 4 -11.67 -16.00 4.39
N SER A 5 -11.49 -14.83 5.02
CA SER A 5 -12.51 -13.78 5.07
C SER A 5 -12.97 -13.29 3.68
N PHE A 6 -12.12 -13.42 2.66
CA PHE A 6 -12.43 -13.04 1.28
C PHE A 6 -12.50 -14.23 0.32
N TYR A 7 -12.55 -15.46 0.83
CA TYR A 7 -12.71 -16.63 -0.01
C TYR A 7 -14.11 -16.62 -0.63
N CYS A 8 -14.16 -16.52 -1.95
CA CYS A 8 -15.37 -16.66 -2.73
C CYS A 8 -14.96 -17.22 -4.10
N GLU A 9 -15.55 -18.36 -4.49
CA GLU A 9 -15.40 -18.85 -5.86
C GLU A 9 -15.97 -17.79 -6.81
N ASN A 10 -15.12 -17.29 -7.71
CA ASN A 10 -15.47 -16.24 -8.67
C ASN A 10 -15.75 -14.85 -8.05
N SER A 11 -14.88 -14.37 -7.16
CA SER A 11 -14.98 -13.00 -6.61
C SER A 11 -14.95 -11.94 -7.73
N SER A 12 -16.10 -11.31 -7.97
CA SER A 12 -16.28 -10.16 -8.87
C SER A 12 -15.97 -8.82 -8.20
N MET A 13 -15.41 -8.85 -6.98
CA MET A 13 -15.16 -7.64 -6.20
C MET A 13 -14.13 -6.74 -6.87
N LEU A 14 -14.57 -5.54 -7.24
CA LEU A 14 -13.72 -4.52 -7.88
C LEU A 14 -13.17 -3.50 -6.87
N TYR A 15 -13.87 -3.29 -5.76
CA TYR A 15 -13.52 -2.34 -4.71
C TYR A 15 -13.63 -3.01 -3.34
N LEU A 16 -12.59 -2.85 -2.52
CA LEU A 16 -12.57 -3.31 -1.14
C LEU A 16 -12.10 -2.15 -0.25
N SER A 17 -12.87 -1.84 0.79
CA SER A 17 -12.44 -0.93 1.85
C SER A 17 -12.30 -1.69 3.16
N LEU A 18 -11.11 -1.61 3.74
CA LEU A 18 -10.76 -2.04 5.09
C LEU A 18 -10.38 -0.84 5.95
N ARG A 19 -10.85 0.35 5.57
CA ARG A 19 -10.56 1.59 6.26
C ARG A 19 -10.98 1.55 7.73
N GLY A 20 -10.16 2.07 8.63
CA GLY A 20 -10.56 2.29 10.03
C GLY A 20 -10.62 1.01 10.89
N ASN A 21 -9.95 -0.07 10.49
CA ASN A 21 -10.04 -1.38 11.17
C ASN A 21 -8.87 -1.67 12.13
N SER A 22 -8.01 -0.68 12.41
CA SER A 22 -6.85 -0.82 13.31
C SER A 22 -5.93 -2.00 12.95
N LEU A 23 -5.86 -2.36 11.66
CA LEU A 23 -5.11 -3.51 11.18
C LEU A 23 -3.61 -3.25 11.27
N LYS A 24 -2.86 -4.22 11.80
CA LYS A 24 -1.38 -4.16 11.87
C LYS A 24 -0.67 -4.98 10.80
N THR A 25 -1.37 -5.98 10.28
CA THR A 25 -0.90 -6.88 9.23
C THR A 25 -2.09 -7.55 8.54
N PHE A 26 -1.82 -8.30 7.48
CA PHE A 26 -2.76 -9.17 6.81
C PHE A 26 -2.26 -10.62 6.90
N PRO A 27 -3.17 -11.60 7.06
CA PRO A 27 -2.82 -13.01 6.85
C PRO A 27 -2.34 -13.22 5.41
N GLU A 28 -1.41 -14.15 5.24
CA GLU A 28 -0.99 -14.60 3.92
C GLU A 28 -2.18 -15.20 3.15
N GLY A 29 -2.26 -14.88 1.86
CA GLY A 29 -3.29 -15.37 0.96
C GLY A 29 -4.62 -14.64 1.06
N LEU A 30 -4.78 -13.68 1.99
CA LEU A 30 -6.05 -12.99 2.23
C LEU A 30 -6.63 -12.37 0.95
N PHE A 31 -5.79 -11.77 0.10
CA PHE A 31 -6.23 -11.11 -1.13
C PHE A 31 -6.14 -12.02 -2.37
N THR A 32 -5.57 -13.21 -2.24
CA THR A 32 -5.41 -14.17 -3.35
C THR A 32 -6.70 -14.44 -4.14
N PRO A 33 -7.88 -14.59 -3.51
CA PRO A 33 -9.13 -14.82 -4.23
C PRO A 33 -9.61 -13.60 -5.06
N LEU A 34 -9.11 -12.40 -4.78
CA LEU A 34 -9.63 -11.14 -5.30
C LEU A 34 -9.02 -10.77 -6.65
N LYS A 35 -9.10 -11.68 -7.62
CA LYS A 35 -8.47 -11.54 -8.94
C LYS A 35 -8.95 -10.34 -9.76
N ASN A 36 -10.13 -9.81 -9.46
CA ASN A 36 -10.70 -8.66 -10.16
C ASN A 36 -10.55 -7.34 -9.40
N LEU A 37 -9.92 -7.33 -8.22
CA LEU A 37 -9.84 -6.15 -7.38
C LEU A 37 -9.05 -5.05 -8.07
N LYS A 38 -9.71 -3.89 -8.28
CA LYS A 38 -9.12 -2.71 -8.91
C LYS A 38 -8.74 -1.64 -7.90
N ARG A 39 -9.50 -1.53 -6.82
CA ARG A 39 -9.35 -0.45 -5.83
C ARG A 39 -9.35 -1.01 -4.42
N LEU A 40 -8.32 -0.67 -3.66
CA LEU A 40 -8.16 -1.11 -2.27
C LEU A 40 -7.95 0.11 -1.37
N ASP A 41 -8.85 0.29 -0.41
CA ASP A 41 -8.71 1.31 0.62
C ASP A 41 -8.34 0.65 1.95
N ILE A 42 -7.09 0.80 2.38
CA ILE A 42 -6.58 0.31 3.67
C ILE A 42 -6.15 1.49 4.55
N SER A 43 -6.72 2.67 4.31
CA SER A 43 -6.43 3.88 5.10
C SER A 43 -6.90 3.77 6.55
N ASP A 44 -6.42 4.68 7.41
CA ASP A 44 -6.80 4.74 8.83
C ASP A 44 -6.61 3.39 9.55
N ASN A 45 -5.46 2.76 9.33
CA ASN A 45 -5.06 1.51 9.98
C ASN A 45 -3.69 1.68 10.65
N LEU A 46 -3.10 0.56 11.11
CA LEU A 46 -1.82 0.51 11.79
C LEU A 46 -0.76 -0.23 10.96
N LEU A 47 -0.83 -0.14 9.62
CA LEU A 47 -0.05 -0.97 8.69
C LEU A 47 1.34 -0.42 8.38
N SER A 48 1.86 0.52 9.18
CA SER A 48 3.14 1.19 8.91
C SER A 48 4.30 0.22 8.64
N TYR A 49 4.38 -0.90 9.36
CA TYR A 49 5.35 -1.96 9.10
C TYR A 49 5.01 -2.77 7.85
N ALA A 50 3.77 -3.24 7.73
CA ALA A 50 3.33 -4.05 6.58
C ALA A 50 3.48 -3.31 5.24
N ILE A 51 3.32 -1.99 5.20
CA ILE A 51 3.55 -1.18 4.00
C ILE A 51 5.04 -1.17 3.60
N ARG A 52 5.95 -1.15 4.59
CA ARG A 52 7.40 -1.06 4.36
C ARG A 52 8.02 -2.39 3.94
N ASN A 53 7.53 -3.52 4.45
CA ASN A 53 8.19 -4.82 4.24
C ASN A 53 7.22 -6.00 4.00
N GLY A 54 5.91 -5.77 4.00
CA GLY A 54 4.91 -6.83 3.88
C GLY A 54 4.85 -7.44 2.48
N THR A 55 4.56 -8.75 2.44
CA THR A 55 4.46 -9.54 1.21
C THR A 55 3.09 -9.50 0.56
N PHE A 56 2.06 -9.00 1.24
CA PHE A 56 0.67 -9.02 0.76
C PHE A 56 0.46 -8.29 -0.58
N PHE A 57 1.32 -7.34 -0.94
CA PHE A 57 1.30 -6.68 -2.25
C PHE A 57 1.46 -7.67 -3.43
N ARG A 58 2.13 -8.81 -3.21
CA ARG A 58 2.27 -9.88 -4.22
C ARG A 58 0.91 -10.44 -4.67
N GLU A 59 -0.11 -10.33 -3.83
CA GLU A 59 -1.44 -10.89 -4.09
C GLU A 59 -2.34 -9.93 -4.86
N LEU A 60 -1.99 -8.64 -4.91
CA LEU A 60 -2.81 -7.54 -5.43
C LEU A 60 -2.60 -7.32 -6.94
N THR A 61 -2.51 -8.39 -7.73
CA THR A 61 -2.01 -8.37 -9.13
C THR A 61 -2.85 -7.55 -10.12
N SER A 62 -4.11 -7.27 -9.80
CA SER A 62 -5.04 -6.58 -10.70
C SER A 62 -5.33 -5.13 -10.31
N LEU A 63 -4.70 -4.65 -9.24
CA LEU A 63 -5.01 -3.39 -8.60
C LEU A 63 -4.51 -2.21 -9.45
N THR A 64 -5.33 -1.18 -9.57
CA THR A 64 -4.99 0.08 -10.25
C THR A 64 -4.93 1.26 -9.29
N TRP A 65 -5.55 1.15 -8.11
CA TRP A 65 -5.59 2.21 -7.12
C TRP A 65 -5.48 1.66 -5.70
N ILE A 66 -4.65 2.30 -4.88
CA ILE A 66 -4.54 1.99 -3.45
C ILE A 66 -4.47 3.24 -2.59
N SER A 67 -5.16 3.23 -1.46
CA SER A 67 -5.02 4.25 -0.42
C SER A 67 -4.31 3.68 0.80
N LEU A 68 -3.17 4.28 1.13
CA LEU A 68 -2.34 3.96 2.30
C LEU A 68 -2.39 5.09 3.35
N ILE A 69 -3.28 6.06 3.15
CA ILE A 69 -3.41 7.26 3.98
C ILE A 69 -3.56 6.90 5.47
N TYR A 70 -2.95 7.68 6.36
CA TYR A 70 -3.08 7.57 7.82
C TYR A 70 -2.80 6.15 8.36
N ASN A 71 -1.77 5.49 7.84
CA ASN A 71 -1.25 4.25 8.42
C ASN A 71 -0.07 4.53 9.35
N TYR A 72 -0.29 4.47 10.66
CA TYR A 72 0.72 4.84 11.67
C TYR A 72 1.05 3.66 12.60
N GLU A 73 2.09 3.79 13.42
CA GLU A 73 2.27 2.94 14.61
C GLU A 73 2.34 3.86 15.83
N PRO A 74 1.58 3.60 16.90
CA PRO A 74 1.66 4.39 18.12
C PRO A 74 3.10 4.47 18.64
N LEU A 75 3.49 5.67 19.08
CA LEU A 75 4.80 5.94 19.68
C LEU A 75 6.00 5.73 18.74
N LYS A 76 5.79 5.64 17.42
CA LYS A 76 6.86 5.53 16.44
C LYS A 76 6.73 6.57 15.35
N THR A 77 7.86 7.10 14.93
CA THR A 77 7.97 8.02 13.80
C THR A 77 8.73 7.33 12.68
N PHE A 78 8.26 7.52 11.45
CA PHE A 78 8.90 7.03 10.24
C PHE A 78 9.28 8.25 9.40
N PRO A 79 10.52 8.77 9.52
CA PRO A 79 10.92 9.98 8.80
C PRO A 79 11.10 9.72 7.30
N GLU A 80 11.36 8.47 6.90
CA GLU A 80 11.48 8.05 5.51
C GLU A 80 10.23 7.32 5.04
N LEU A 81 9.74 7.67 3.84
CA LEU A 81 8.79 6.84 3.12
C LEU A 81 9.53 5.62 2.56
N VAL A 82 9.24 4.43 3.09
CA VAL A 82 9.77 3.17 2.56
C VAL A 82 8.61 2.30 2.14
N LEU A 83 8.68 1.78 0.92
CA LEU A 83 7.69 0.86 0.38
C LEU A 83 8.28 -0.54 0.22
N SER A 84 7.45 -1.55 0.47
CA SER A 84 7.81 -2.93 0.18
C SER A 84 8.14 -3.09 -1.31
N PRO A 85 9.22 -3.80 -1.68
CA PRO A 85 9.56 -4.01 -3.09
C PRO A 85 8.45 -4.71 -3.86
N TYR A 86 7.59 -5.47 -3.19
CA TYR A 86 6.48 -6.19 -3.81
C TYR A 86 5.37 -5.29 -4.34
N ILE A 87 5.32 -4.01 -3.96
CA ILE A 87 4.38 -3.07 -4.58
C ILE A 87 4.75 -2.82 -6.06
N GLY A 88 6.03 -2.93 -6.42
CA GLY A 88 6.50 -2.83 -7.80
C GLY A 88 6.02 -3.98 -8.69
N ASN A 89 5.58 -5.10 -8.11
CA ASN A 89 4.96 -6.20 -8.85
C ASN A 89 3.54 -5.89 -9.33
N ILE A 90 2.92 -4.81 -8.84
CA ILE A 90 1.57 -4.40 -9.23
C ILE A 90 1.67 -3.54 -10.49
N SER A 91 1.99 -4.16 -11.63
CA SER A 91 2.28 -3.46 -12.89
C SER A 91 1.14 -2.57 -13.40
N GLY A 92 -0.11 -2.88 -13.01
CA GLY A 92 -1.28 -2.07 -13.35
C GLY A 92 -1.55 -0.89 -12.40
N LEU A 93 -0.69 -0.63 -11.41
CA LEU A 93 -0.94 0.40 -10.40
C LEU A 93 -0.78 1.80 -11.00
N GLU A 94 -1.88 2.54 -11.06
CA GLU A 94 -1.94 3.89 -11.62
C GLU A 94 -1.89 4.96 -10.54
N ALA A 95 -2.35 4.65 -9.32
CA ALA A 95 -2.43 5.64 -8.25
C ALA A 95 -2.18 5.05 -6.86
N ILE A 96 -1.29 5.69 -6.12
CA ILE A 96 -1.07 5.46 -4.69
C ILE A 96 -1.37 6.76 -3.96
N LEU A 97 -2.29 6.68 -2.99
CA LEU A 97 -2.52 7.79 -2.07
C LEU A 97 -1.66 7.64 -0.81
N LEU A 98 -0.79 8.61 -0.59
CA LEU A 98 0.08 8.72 0.56
C LEU A 98 -0.22 10.06 1.25
N SER A 99 -0.71 9.99 2.49
CA SER A 99 -0.94 11.19 3.32
C SER A 99 -1.00 10.76 4.79
N GLY A 100 -0.81 11.72 5.70
CA GLY A 100 -1.02 11.49 7.13
C GLY A 100 0.14 10.89 7.91
N ASN A 101 1.28 10.68 7.26
CA ASN A 101 2.54 10.33 7.92
C ASN A 101 3.57 11.39 7.53
N PHE A 102 4.24 11.97 8.51
CA PHE A 102 5.22 13.05 8.35
C PHE A 102 6.54 12.53 7.76
N PHE A 103 6.49 11.89 6.58
CA PHE A 103 7.71 11.51 5.88
C PHE A 103 8.42 12.79 5.44
N HIS A 104 9.64 12.97 5.90
CA HIS A 104 10.50 14.10 5.54
C HIS A 104 11.31 13.80 4.27
N THR A 105 11.60 12.52 4.03
CA THR A 105 12.48 12.10 2.95
C THR A 105 11.94 10.87 2.21
N ILE A 106 12.26 10.80 0.91
CA ILE A 106 12.12 9.59 0.10
C ILE A 106 13.53 9.10 -0.21
N PRO A 107 13.94 7.93 0.30
CA PRO A 107 15.25 7.35 0.00
C PRO A 107 15.27 6.69 -1.40
N ASP A 108 16.47 6.54 -1.98
CA ASP A 108 16.69 5.94 -3.31
C ASP A 108 16.01 4.59 -3.51
N LYS A 109 16.06 3.70 -2.51
CA LYS A 109 15.36 2.41 -2.54
C LYS A 109 13.85 2.53 -2.81
N THR A 110 13.22 3.61 -2.37
CA THR A 110 11.80 3.84 -2.62
C THR A 110 11.60 4.31 -4.06
N PHE A 111 12.49 5.15 -4.58
CA PHE A 111 12.48 5.52 -6.00
C PHE A 111 12.72 4.31 -6.92
N GLU A 112 13.62 3.39 -6.56
CA GLU A 112 13.83 2.12 -7.29
C GLU A 112 12.58 1.25 -7.37
N VAL A 113 11.76 1.25 -6.31
CA VAL A 113 10.49 0.52 -6.30
C VAL A 113 9.44 1.25 -7.14
N LEU A 114 9.36 2.56 -7.00
CA LEU A 114 8.38 3.39 -7.72
C LEU A 114 8.66 3.45 -9.22
N SER A 115 9.92 3.36 -9.65
CA SER A 115 10.31 3.36 -11.06
C SER A 115 9.89 2.10 -11.81
N GLN A 116 9.51 1.02 -11.10
CA GLN A 116 8.93 -0.19 -11.70
C GLN A 116 7.46 0.02 -12.13
N LEU A 117 6.83 1.12 -11.70
CA LEU A 117 5.42 1.39 -11.94
C LEU A 117 5.27 2.45 -13.04
N GLU A 118 5.15 1.98 -14.29
CA GLU A 118 5.19 2.81 -15.51
C GLU A 118 4.13 3.92 -15.58
N HIS A 119 2.97 3.69 -14.98
CA HIS A 119 1.81 4.60 -15.05
C HIS A 119 1.49 5.27 -13.71
N LEU A 120 2.40 5.19 -12.74
CA LEU A 120 2.11 5.64 -11.40
C LEU A 120 1.99 7.16 -11.29
N GLN A 121 0.86 7.60 -10.77
CA GLN A 121 0.66 8.92 -10.22
C GLN A 121 0.73 8.85 -8.68
N LEU A 122 1.77 9.46 -8.13
CA LEU A 122 1.85 9.71 -6.69
C LEU A 122 0.97 10.90 -6.35
N GLN A 123 -0.12 10.66 -5.64
CA GLN A 123 -0.99 11.72 -5.14
C GLN A 123 -0.69 11.93 -3.67
N GLU A 124 0.09 12.98 -3.42
CA GLU A 124 0.37 13.46 -2.08
C GLU A 124 -0.42 14.75 -1.83
N ARG A 125 -1.10 14.82 -0.68
CA ARG A 125 -1.71 16.05 -0.19
C ARG A 125 -1.08 16.40 1.15
N GLY A 126 -0.19 17.39 1.16
CA GLY A 126 0.17 18.12 2.37
C GLY A 126 1.64 18.12 2.84
N MET A 127 2.64 17.72 2.05
CA MET A 127 4.05 17.76 2.47
C MET A 127 5.00 18.27 1.37
N SER A 128 6.21 18.67 1.77
CA SER A 128 7.32 19.02 0.87
C SER A 128 8.46 18.04 1.12
N PHE A 129 8.75 17.16 0.16
CA PHE A 129 9.86 16.23 0.27
C PHE A 129 11.21 16.91 0.05
N ILE A 130 12.21 16.52 0.82
CA ILE A 130 13.62 16.68 0.42
C ILE A 130 14.03 15.39 -0.29
N ILE A 131 14.33 15.50 -1.58
CA ILE A 131 14.92 14.41 -2.36
C ILE A 131 16.41 14.39 -2.01
N THR A 132 16.86 13.36 -1.29
CA THR A 132 18.29 13.14 -1.05
C THR A 132 18.84 12.23 -2.14
N CYS A 133 19.37 12.81 -3.21
CA CYS A 133 20.23 12.10 -4.16
C CYS A 133 21.68 12.25 -3.69
N ASN A 134 22.43 11.15 -3.60
CA ASN A 134 23.89 11.18 -3.46
C ASN A 134 24.57 11.25 -4.83
#